data_AF-A0A9W7ED94-F1
#
_entry.id   AF-A0A9W7ED94-F1
#
_cell.length_a   1.000
_cell.length_b   1.000
_cell.length_c   1.000
_cell.angle_alpha   90.00
_cell.angle_beta   90.00
_cell.angle_gamma   90.00
#
_symmetry.space_group_name_H-M   'P 1'
#
loop_
_entity.id
_entity.type
_entity.pdbx_description
1 polymer ?
#
loop_
_entity_poly.entity_id
_entity_poly.type
_entity_poly.pdbx_seq_one_letter_code
_entity_poly.pdbx_strand_id
1 'polypeptide(L)'
;MYISAKYALLYLGVEIAVYLGLKVLRKDYTHWLPIKGLFSLVVSGIVRVVVKMIEDFTDCMHYRHPYEVGGLYFTVNLFVPVFGLLAVLYFTEGTLSPTTLSYMKNLAQVL
;
A
#
# COMPACT_ATOMS: atom_id res chain seq x y z
N MET A 1 -3.09 23.51 -0.76
CA MET A 1 -2.12 22.74 0.06
C MET A 1 -1.10 22.11 -0.88
N TYR A 2 0.12 22.65 -0.96
CA TYR A 2 1.14 22.12 -1.88
C TYR A 2 2.02 21.10 -1.16
N ILE A 3 1.67 19.81 -1.29
CA ILE A 3 2.59 18.72 -0.94
C ILE A 3 3.74 18.77 -1.96
N SER A 4 4.94 19.12 -1.52
CA SER A 4 6.12 19.12 -2.38
C SER A 4 6.40 17.70 -2.86
N ALA A 5 6.59 17.50 -4.17
CA ALA A 5 6.77 16.17 -4.79
C ALA A 5 7.87 15.31 -4.14
N LYS A 6 8.85 15.96 -3.48
CA LYS A 6 9.87 15.36 -2.61
C LYS A 6 9.29 14.37 -1.60
N TYR A 7 8.16 14.71 -0.96
CA TYR A 7 7.54 13.89 0.08
C TYR A 7 6.78 12.70 -0.51
N ALA A 8 6.13 12.87 -1.67
CA ALA A 8 5.47 11.77 -2.38
C ALA A 8 6.49 10.73 -2.88
N LEU A 9 7.63 11.19 -3.43
CA LEU A 9 8.74 10.31 -3.83
C LEU A 9 9.37 9.58 -2.64
N LEU A 10 9.53 10.25 -1.49
CA LEU A 10 10.00 9.61 -0.26
C LEU A 10 9.03 8.55 0.26
N TYR A 11 7.73 8.83 0.25
CA TYR A 11 6.69 7.87 0.68
C TYR A 11 6.72 6.60 -0.18
N LEU A 12 6.62 6.73 -1.50
CA LEU A 12 6.69 5.61 -2.45
C LEU A 12 8.01 4.84 -2.34
N GLY A 13 9.13 5.55 -2.19
CA GLY A 13 10.46 4.94 -2.03
C GLY A 13 10.58 4.11 -0.74
N VAL A 14 10.05 4.61 0.39
CA VAL A 14 10.01 3.89 1.66
C VAL A 14 9.11 2.67 1.58
N GLU A 15 7.92 2.79 0.98
CA GLU A 15 6.98 1.67 0.88
C GLU A 15 7.53 0.53 0.03
N ILE A 16 8.09 0.84 -1.14
CA ILE A 16 8.77 -0.13 -2.00
C ILE A 16 9.96 -0.75 -1.28
N ALA A 17 10.77 0.04 -0.56
CA ALA A 17 11.91 -0.48 0.20
C ALA A 17 11.50 -1.43 1.34
N VAL A 18 10.39 -1.17 2.04
CA VAL A 18 9.84 -2.06 3.08
C VAL A 18 9.29 -3.35 2.47
N TYR A 19 8.52 -3.25 1.38
CA TYR A 19 7.99 -4.41 0.66
C TYR A 19 9.12 -5.34 0.19
N LEU A 20 10.15 -4.78 -0.46
CA LEU A 20 11.33 -5.50 -0.90
C LEU A 20 12.09 -6.10 0.30
N GLY A 21 12.35 -5.31 1.35
CA GLY A 21 13.03 -5.78 2.57
C GLY A 21 12.35 -6.98 3.23
N LEU A 22 11.01 -6.98 3.30
CA LEU A 22 10.22 -8.10 3.83
C LEU A 22 10.33 -9.37 2.97
N LYS A 23 10.38 -9.24 1.64
CA LYS A 23 10.63 -10.36 0.73
C LYS A 23 12.08 -10.89 0.88
N VAL A 24 13.09 -10.02 1.07
CA VAL A 24 14.49 -10.46 1.33
C VAL A 24 14.56 -11.26 2.63
N LEU A 25 13.95 -10.76 3.71
CA LEU A 25 13.97 -11.39 5.04
C LEU A 25 13.43 -12.82 5.02
N ARG A 26 12.39 -13.08 4.20
CA ARG A 26 11.78 -14.42 4.04
C ARG A 26 12.52 -15.32 3.05
N LYS A 27 13.58 -14.85 2.38
CA LYS A 27 14.33 -15.52 1.30
C LYS A 27 13.53 -15.87 0.03
N ASP A 28 12.23 -15.57 0.01
CA ASP A 28 11.38 -15.57 -1.18
C ASP A 28 11.67 -14.31 -2.01
N TYR A 29 12.70 -14.38 -2.86
CA TYR A 29 13.05 -13.30 -3.78
C TYR A 29 12.99 -13.71 -5.26
N THR A 30 13.39 -14.94 -5.56
CA THR A 30 13.27 -15.52 -6.90
C THR A 30 11.80 -15.57 -7.29
N HIS A 31 11.42 -14.94 -8.40
CA HIS A 31 10.09 -15.13 -8.97
C HIS A 31 10.02 -16.45 -9.77
N TRP A 32 8.88 -16.77 -10.38
CA TRP A 32 8.64 -18.09 -11.01
C TRP A 32 9.60 -18.43 -12.17
N LEU A 33 10.31 -17.45 -12.75
CA LEU A 33 11.34 -17.70 -13.77
C LEU A 33 12.59 -18.38 -13.14
N PRO A 34 12.99 -19.59 -13.59
CA PRO A 34 14.12 -20.33 -13.04
C PRO A 34 15.48 -19.84 -13.57
N ILE A 35 15.73 -18.53 -13.53
CA ILE A 35 17.03 -17.93 -13.87
C ILE A 35 18.01 -18.20 -12.72
N LYS A 36 19.23 -18.63 -13.04
CA LYS A 36 20.32 -18.83 -12.07
C LYS A 36 21.26 -17.63 -12.03
N GLY A 37 21.81 -17.32 -10.86
CA GLY A 37 22.81 -16.25 -10.66
C GLY A 37 22.22 -14.85 -10.50
N LEU A 38 23.10 -13.85 -10.43
CA LEU A 38 22.79 -12.49 -9.97
C LEU A 38 21.68 -11.79 -10.80
N PHE A 39 21.64 -12.03 -12.11
CA PHE A 39 20.60 -11.50 -13.01
C PHE A 39 19.18 -11.91 -12.60
N SER A 40 18.99 -13.10 -12.03
CA SER A 40 17.70 -13.58 -11.52
C SER A 40 17.13 -12.65 -10.44
N LEU A 41 18.01 -12.16 -9.56
CA LEU A 41 17.66 -11.30 -8.44
C LEU A 41 17.30 -9.88 -8.91
N VAL A 42 18.04 -9.35 -9.89
CA VAL A 42 17.75 -8.05 -10.52
C VAL A 42 16.42 -8.09 -11.29
N VAL A 43 16.22 -9.10 -12.15
CA VAL A 43 14.98 -9.23 -12.94
C VAL A 43 13.76 -9.48 -12.05
N SER A 44 13.87 -10.37 -11.05
CA SER A 44 12.79 -10.59 -10.08
C SER A 44 12.49 -9.33 -9.27
N GLY A 45 13.51 -8.53 -8.92
CA GLY A 45 13.35 -7.24 -8.26
C GLY A 45 12.57 -6.23 -9.10
N ILE A 46 12.96 -6.03 -10.37
CA ILE A 46 12.28 -5.10 -11.29
C ILE A 46 10.82 -5.51 -11.50
N VAL A 47 10.55 -6.80 -11.76
CA VAL A 47 9.18 -7.32 -11.93
C VAL A 47 8.35 -7.08 -10.67
N ARG A 48 8.89 -7.35 -9.48
CA ARG A 48 8.19 -7.14 -8.21
C ARG A 48 7.94 -5.65 -7.92
N VAL A 49 8.82 -4.73 -8.31
CA VAL A 49 8.58 -3.27 -8.23
C VAL A 49 7.47 -2.83 -9.18
N VAL A 50 7.44 -3.34 -10.41
CA VAL A 50 6.38 -3.01 -11.39
C VAL A 50 5.03 -3.56 -10.94
N VAL A 51 4.95 -4.81 -10.47
CA VAL A 51 3.72 -5.39 -9.91
C VAL A 51 3.26 -4.58 -8.69
N LYS A 52 4.15 -4.24 -7.75
CA LYS A 52 3.81 -3.42 -6.59
C LYS A 52 3.27 -2.04 -6.97
N MET A 53 3.89 -1.36 -7.95
CA MET A 53 3.38 -0.08 -8.44
C MET A 53 1.98 -0.21 -9.09
N ILE A 54 1.65 -1.37 -9.67
CA ILE A 54 0.30 -1.68 -10.16
C ILE A 54 -0.66 -1.96 -8.99
N GLU A 55 -0.26 -2.72 -7.94
CA GLU A 55 -1.05 -2.88 -6.71
C GLU A 55 -1.50 -1.51 -6.18
N ASP A 56 -0.55 -0.56 -6.07
CA ASP A 56 -0.75 0.68 -5.34
C ASP A 56 -1.66 1.68 -6.04
N PHE A 57 -1.75 1.62 -7.37
CA PHE A 57 -2.68 2.45 -8.16
C PHE A 57 -4.02 1.77 -8.44
N THR A 58 -4.18 0.47 -8.19
CA THR A 58 -5.39 -0.30 -8.55
C THR A 58 -6.09 -1.01 -7.38
N ASP A 59 -5.44 -1.09 -6.22
CA ASP A 59 -5.80 -1.95 -5.07
C ASP A 59 -6.17 -3.39 -5.48
N CYS A 60 -5.32 -4.00 -6.32
CA CYS A 60 -5.58 -5.32 -6.85
C CYS A 60 -5.45 -6.42 -5.77
N MET A 61 -6.59 -6.73 -5.15
CA MET A 61 -6.75 -7.79 -4.12
C MET A 61 -6.15 -9.15 -4.50
N HIS A 62 -6.01 -9.46 -5.80
CA HIS A 62 -5.46 -10.73 -6.26
C HIS A 62 -3.97 -10.88 -5.91
N TYR A 63 -3.16 -9.84 -6.14
CA TYR A 63 -1.73 -9.84 -5.78
C TYR A 63 -1.51 -9.55 -4.28
N ARG A 64 -2.41 -8.80 -3.65
CA ARG A 64 -2.41 -8.57 -2.20
C ARG A 64 -2.74 -9.82 -1.36
N HIS A 65 -2.97 -10.99 -1.95
CA HIS A 65 -3.38 -12.18 -1.20
C HIS A 65 -2.33 -12.56 -0.11
N PRO A 66 -2.73 -12.85 1.15
CA PRO A 66 -1.79 -13.07 2.26
C PRO A 66 -0.86 -14.27 2.13
N TYR A 67 -1.07 -15.16 1.15
CA TYR A 67 -0.09 -16.22 0.81
C TYR A 67 1.07 -15.71 -0.07
N GLU A 68 0.88 -14.67 -0.89
CA GLU A 68 1.95 -14.10 -1.72
C GLU A 68 2.72 -12.99 -0.98
N VAL A 69 2.02 -11.97 -0.50
CA VAL A 69 2.66 -10.84 0.22
C VAL A 69 2.94 -11.14 1.69
N GLY A 70 2.35 -12.21 2.24
CA GLY A 70 2.50 -12.63 3.64
C GLY A 70 1.66 -11.80 4.61
N GLY A 71 1.00 -12.48 5.56
CA GLY A 71 -0.03 -11.91 6.44
C GLY A 71 0.30 -10.56 7.08
N LEU A 72 1.53 -10.35 7.58
CA LEU A 72 1.92 -9.07 8.21
C LEU A 72 1.87 -7.87 7.25
N TYR A 73 2.24 -8.06 5.98
CA TYR A 73 2.20 -6.96 5.01
C TYR A 73 0.76 -6.73 4.53
N PHE A 74 0.01 -7.81 4.34
CA PHE A 74 -1.42 -7.77 4.01
C PHE A 74 -2.25 -7.02 5.06
N THR A 75 -2.08 -7.30 6.36
CA THR A 75 -2.85 -6.60 7.41
C THR A 75 -2.50 -5.12 7.49
N VAL A 76 -1.23 -4.74 7.37
CA VAL A 76 -0.83 -3.32 7.31
C VAL A 76 -1.48 -2.62 6.11
N ASN A 77 -1.45 -3.22 4.93
CA ASN A 77 -2.08 -2.67 3.72
C ASN A 77 -3.61 -2.56 3.80
N LEU A 78 -4.27 -3.38 4.62
CA LEU A 78 -5.71 -3.24 4.90
C LEU A 78 -6.01 -2.04 5.82
N PHE A 79 -5.15 -1.76 6.79
CA PHE A 79 -5.37 -0.68 7.76
C PHE A 79 -4.97 0.71 7.25
N VAL A 80 -3.96 0.84 6.39
CA VAL A 80 -3.47 2.14 5.90
C VAL A 80 -4.57 2.98 5.22
N PRO A 81 -5.41 2.45 4.31
CA PRO A 81 -6.52 3.21 3.72
C PRO A 81 -7.55 3.67 4.74
N VAL A 82 -7.87 2.82 5.72
CA VAL A 82 -8.84 3.12 6.79
C VAL A 82 -8.33 4.25 7.69
N PHE A 83 -7.05 4.21 8.09
CA PHE A 83 -6.45 5.31 8.86
C PHE A 83 -6.34 6.61 8.04
N GLY A 84 -6.08 6.52 6.73
CA GLY A 84 -6.12 7.67 5.82
C GLY A 84 -7.50 8.32 5.78
N LEU A 85 -8.57 7.52 5.63
CA LEU A 85 -9.95 8.00 5.66
C LEU A 85 -10.32 8.61 7.02
N LEU A 86 -9.99 7.95 8.13
CA LEU A 86 -10.25 8.45 9.49
C LEU A 86 -9.52 9.78 9.77
N ALA A 87 -8.29 9.93 9.30
CA ALA A 87 -7.54 11.18 9.42
C ALA A 87 -8.21 12.30 8.61
N VAL A 88 -8.61 12.04 7.35
CA VAL A 88 -9.35 12.99 6.53
C VAL A 88 -10.66 13.39 7.20
N LEU A 89 -11.45 12.43 7.71
CA LEU A 89 -12.69 12.70 8.43
C LEU A 89 -12.44 13.63 9.63
N TYR A 90 -11.47 13.30 10.50
CA TYR A 90 -11.13 14.10 11.68
C TYR A 90 -10.72 15.55 11.34
N PHE A 91 -9.88 15.75 10.33
CA PHE A 91 -9.52 17.10 9.88
C PHE A 91 -10.69 17.85 9.22
N THR A 92 -11.65 17.12 8.63
CA THR A 92 -12.79 17.71 7.92
C THR A 92 -13.98 18.00 8.86
N GLU A 93 -14.14 17.29 9.98
CA GLU A 93 -15.17 17.57 11.00
C GLU A 93 -15.14 19.04 11.47
N GLY A 94 -13.95 19.62 11.64
CA GLY A 94 -13.77 21.02 12.03
C GLY A 94 -14.13 22.06 10.94
N THR A 95 -14.59 21.63 9.76
CA THR A 95 -14.90 22.50 8.61
C THR A 95 -16.27 22.25 7.98
N LEU A 96 -16.99 21.21 8.40
CA LEU A 96 -18.26 20.81 7.79
C LEU A 96 -19.48 21.50 8.41
N SER A 97 -20.48 21.73 7.56
CA SER A 97 -21.84 22.03 8.03
C SER A 97 -22.37 20.86 8.87
N PRO A 98 -23.09 21.11 9.99
CA PRO A 98 -23.60 20.06 10.86
C PRO A 98 -24.57 19.09 10.15
N THR A 99 -25.23 19.51 9.07
CA THR A 99 -26.05 18.62 8.23
C THR A 99 -25.19 17.57 7.52
N THR A 100 -24.11 17.97 6.86
CA THR A 100 -23.19 17.05 6.16
C THR A 100 -22.58 16.04 7.13
N LEU A 101 -22.20 16.50 8.33
CA LEU A 101 -21.66 15.65 9.38
C LEU A 101 -22.64 14.56 9.83
N SER A 102 -23.94 14.87 9.89
CA SER A 102 -24.99 13.90 10.20
C SER A 102 -25.10 12.80 9.14
N TYR A 103 -25.08 13.16 7.85
CA TYR A 103 -25.09 12.16 6.76
C TYR A 103 -23.86 11.26 6.79
N MET A 104 -22.66 11.81 7.02
CA MET A 104 -21.43 11.00 7.08
C MET A 104 -21.40 10.05 8.29
N LYS A 105 -21.94 10.46 9.45
CA LYS A 105 -22.01 9.59 10.65
C LYS A 105 -23.02 8.44 10.48
N ASN A 106 -24.13 8.68 9.79
CA ASN A 106 -25.04 7.59 9.40
C ASN A 106 -24.39 6.63 8.39
N LEU A 107 -23.65 7.14 7.40
CA LEU A 107 -22.96 6.30 6.42
C LEU A 107 -21.87 5.42 7.09
N ALA A 108 -21.12 5.98 8.04
CA ALA A 108 -20.10 5.28 8.82
C ALA A 108 -20.65 4.33 9.90
N GLN A 109 -21.97 4.21 10.04
CA GLN A 109 -22.64 3.15 10.82
C GLN A 109 -23.17 2.00 9.95
N VAL A 110 -23.07 2.12 8.63
CA VAL A 110 -23.57 1.14 7.63
C VAL A 110 -22.42 0.41 6.92
N LEU A 111 -21.18 0.83 7.18
CA LEU A 111 -19.91 0.21 6.74
C LEU A 111 -19.21 -0.48 7.91
#